data_AF-A0A3P7IIM0-F1
#
_entry.id   AF-A0A3P7IIM0-F1
#
_cell.length_a   1.000
_cell.length_b   1.000
_cell.length_c   1.000
_cell.angle_alpha   90.00
_cell.angle_beta   90.00
_cell.angle_gamma   90.00
#
_symmetry.space_group_name_H-M   'P 1'
#
loop_
_entity.id
_entity.type
_entity.pdbx_description
1 polymer ?
#
loop_
_entity_poly.entity_id
_entity_poly.type
_entity_poly.pdbx_seq_one_letter_code
_entity_poly.pdbx_strand_id
1 'polypeptide(L)'
;MPFTLRALEDEVKAKMGVVEPEKHNLLRPYQVLYEVAGEMVAQFKTTVLVMPNGLLKIAGLPLDMNLIDTDAKLQPAKKEAPVSVAANNATPPVAEPVAAK
;
A
#
# COMPACT_ATOMS: atom_id res chain seq x y z
N MET A 1 -8.02 5.50 -13.12
CA MET A 1 -6.67 4.95 -12.86
C MET A 1 -5.72 6.13 -12.64
N PRO A 2 -4.91 6.15 -11.57
CA PRO A 2 -3.86 7.16 -11.40
C PRO A 2 -2.78 7.01 -12.48
N PHE A 3 -2.21 8.12 -12.93
CA PHE A 3 -1.09 8.13 -13.88
C PHE A 3 -0.04 9.16 -13.46
N THR A 4 1.19 8.96 -13.93
CA THR A 4 2.31 9.88 -13.70
C THR A 4 2.51 10.75 -14.94
N LEU A 5 2.88 12.02 -14.76
CA LEU A 5 3.19 12.93 -15.86
C LEU A 5 4.41 12.47 -16.68
N ARG A 6 5.27 11.61 -16.11
CA ARG A 6 6.42 11.01 -16.80
C ARG A 6 6.03 9.96 -17.85
N ALA A 7 4.79 9.46 -17.82
CA ALA A 7 4.32 8.46 -18.79
C ALA A 7 3.85 9.11 -20.11
N LEU A 8 3.83 10.45 -20.19
CA LEU A 8 3.48 11.20 -21.38
C LEU A 8 4.73 11.40 -22.25
N GLU A 9 4.57 11.41 -23.57
CA GLU A 9 5.68 11.50 -24.53
C GLU A 9 6.50 12.79 -24.41
N ASP A 10 5.84 13.90 -24.02
CA ASP A 10 6.45 15.22 -23.93
C ASP A 10 6.15 15.84 -22.56
N GLU A 11 7.15 15.84 -21.67
CA GLU A 11 7.03 16.38 -20.32
C GLU A 11 6.74 17.89 -20.31
N VAL A 12 7.19 18.64 -21.32
CA VAL A 12 7.01 20.09 -21.39
C VAL A 12 5.56 20.41 -21.71
N LYS A 13 4.99 19.70 -22.70
CA LYS A 13 3.57 19.82 -23.05
C LYS A 13 2.67 19.27 -21.94
N ALA A 14 3.07 18.19 -21.27
CA ALA A 14 2.34 17.65 -20.14
C ALA A 14 2.22 18.66 -18.99
N LYS A 15 3.32 19.35 -18.63
CA LYS A 15 3.30 20.37 -17.58
C LYS A 15 2.38 21.55 -17.91
N MET A 16 2.38 22.00 -19.17
CA MET A 16 1.43 23.04 -19.60
C MET A 16 -0.02 22.54 -19.64
N GLY A 17 -0.24 21.33 -20.15
CA GLY A 17 -1.57 20.77 -20.39
C GLY A 17 -2.31 20.32 -19.13
N VAL A 18 -1.63 20.16 -18.00
CA VAL A 18 -2.26 19.72 -16.73
C VAL A 18 -2.94 20.87 -15.98
N VAL A 19 -2.54 22.11 -16.20
CA VAL A 19 -3.02 23.28 -15.44
C VAL A 19 -4.51 23.56 -15.67
N GLU A 20 -4.99 23.43 -16.90
CA GLU A 20 -6.39 23.63 -17.26
C GLU A 20 -7.33 22.55 -16.68
N PRO A 21 -7.09 21.24 -16.91
CA PRO A 21 -7.96 20.19 -16.37
C PRO A 21 -7.90 20.08 -14.84
N GLU A 22 -6.82 20.49 -14.19
CA GLU A 22 -6.78 20.64 -12.72
C GLU A 22 -7.77 21.73 -12.25
N LYS A 23 -7.72 22.93 -12.85
CA LYS A 23 -8.61 24.04 -12.50
C LYS A 23 -10.09 23.72 -12.70
N HIS A 24 -10.40 22.91 -13.71
CA HIS A 24 -11.76 22.48 -14.01
C HIS A 24 -12.19 21.18 -13.30
N ASN A 25 -11.42 20.69 -12.32
CA ASN A 25 -11.69 19.46 -11.58
C ASN A 25 -11.82 18.19 -12.45
N LEU A 26 -11.26 18.20 -13.66
CA LEU A 26 -11.18 17.02 -14.52
C LEU A 26 -10.05 16.08 -14.05
N LEU A 27 -9.02 16.65 -13.42
CA LEU A 27 -7.93 15.92 -12.78
C LEU A 27 -7.85 16.27 -11.30
N ARG A 28 -7.66 15.24 -10.46
CA ARG A 28 -7.36 15.43 -9.03
C ARG A 28 -5.87 15.18 -8.80
N PRO A 29 -5.09 16.19 -8.39
CA PRO A 29 -3.68 16.00 -8.08
C PRO A 29 -3.51 15.21 -6.78
N TYR A 30 -2.56 14.28 -6.77
CA TYR A 30 -2.06 13.65 -5.55
C TYR A 30 -0.86 14.44 -5.06
N GLN A 31 -1.06 15.32 -4.08
CA GLN A 31 0.00 16.18 -3.56
C GLN A 31 1.06 15.35 -2.82
N VAL A 32 2.33 15.73 -2.99
CA VAL A 32 3.44 15.14 -2.26
C VAL A 32 3.53 15.85 -0.91
N LEU A 33 3.27 15.11 0.15
CA LEU A 33 3.37 15.58 1.53
C LEU A 33 4.75 15.24 2.09
N TYR A 34 5.29 16.14 2.90
CA TYR A 34 6.59 16.00 3.55
C TYR A 34 6.44 16.18 5.06
N GLU A 35 7.19 15.40 5.83
CA GLU A 35 7.34 15.58 7.27
C GLU A 35 8.56 16.44 7.59
N VAL A 36 8.75 16.73 8.89
CA VAL A 36 9.88 17.53 9.39
C VAL A 36 11.22 16.86 9.03
N ALA A 37 12.22 17.68 8.75
CA ALA A 37 13.56 17.20 8.41
C ALA A 37 14.15 16.34 9.54
N GLY A 38 14.48 15.09 9.22
CA GLY A 38 15.04 14.11 10.15
C GLY A 38 14.04 13.04 10.62
N GLU A 39 12.77 13.14 10.25
CA GLU A 39 11.75 12.14 10.57
C GLU A 39 11.57 11.11 9.44
N MET A 40 11.15 9.89 9.82
CA MET A 40 10.95 8.76 8.91
C MET A 40 9.47 8.41 8.80
N VAL A 41 8.97 8.29 7.56
CA VAL A 41 7.57 7.95 7.28
C VAL A 41 7.47 6.51 6.75
N ALA A 42 6.70 5.67 7.43
CA ALA A 42 6.39 4.31 6.97
C ALA A 42 4.92 4.23 6.50
N GLN A 43 4.69 3.74 5.27
CA GLN A 43 3.35 3.52 4.72
C GLN A 43 3.21 2.07 4.24
N PHE A 44 2.22 1.36 4.81
CA PHE A 44 1.82 0.03 4.35
C PHE A 44 0.45 0.10 3.69
N LYS A 45 0.38 -0.28 2.41
CA LYS A 45 -0.87 -0.35 1.65
C LYS A 45 -1.15 -1.80 1.29
N THR A 46 -2.37 -2.24 1.58
CA THR A 46 -2.83 -3.58 1.25
C THR A 46 -4.24 -3.51 0.70
N THR A 47 -4.57 -4.43 -0.21
CA THR A 47 -5.93 -4.62 -0.71
C THR A 47 -6.50 -5.88 -0.08
N VAL A 48 -7.68 -5.72 0.51
CA VAL A 48 -8.45 -6.82 1.14
C VAL A 48 -9.80 -6.96 0.47
N LEU A 49 -10.25 -8.19 0.31
CA LEU A 49 -11.60 -8.53 -0.10
C LEU A 49 -12.44 -8.76 1.15
N VAL A 50 -13.62 -8.15 1.20
CA VAL A 50 -14.60 -8.40 2.25
C VAL A 50 -15.58 -9.45 1.75
N MET A 51 -15.40 -10.70 2.22
CA MET A 51 -16.31 -11.79 1.93
C MET A 51 -17.16 -12.11 3.16
N PRO A 52 -18.33 -12.75 3.00
CA PRO A 52 -19.12 -13.25 4.14
C PRO A 52 -18.33 -14.17 5.08
N ASN A 53 -17.31 -14.86 4.54
CA ASN A 53 -16.44 -15.77 5.28
C ASN A 53 -15.26 -15.06 5.99
N GLY A 54 -15.14 -13.73 5.87
CA GLY A 54 -14.07 -12.94 6.47
C GLY A 54 -13.28 -12.09 5.47
N LEU A 55 -12.24 -11.43 5.98
CA LEU A 55 -11.36 -10.58 5.21
C LEU A 55 -10.25 -11.43 4.56
N LEU A 56 -10.15 -11.38 3.23
CA LEU A 56 -9.06 -12.03 2.50
C LEU A 56 -8.10 -10.97 1.96
N LYS A 57 -6.84 -11.00 2.40
CA LYS A 57 -5.78 -10.14 1.84
C LYS A 57 -5.32 -10.72 0.50
N ILE A 58 -5.45 -9.93 -0.57
CA ILE A 58 -5.11 -10.37 -1.95
C ILE A 58 -3.78 -9.80 -2.44
N ALA A 59 -3.46 -8.56 -2.07
CA ALA A 59 -2.17 -7.96 -2.39
C ALA A 59 -1.70 -7.06 -1.25
N GLY A 60 -0.39 -7.04 -1.05
CA GLY A 60 0.28 -6.20 -0.08
C GLY A 60 1.77 -6.49 -0.08
N LEU A 61 2.53 -5.68 0.64
CA LEU A 61 3.96 -5.90 0.79
C LEU A 61 4.19 -7.14 1.69
N PRO A 62 5.09 -8.08 1.30
CA PRO A 62 5.59 -9.08 2.23
C PRO A 62 6.45 -8.36 3.27
N LEU A 63 5.92 -8.27 4.49
CA LEU A 63 6.65 -7.67 5.61
C LEU A 63 7.31 -8.77 6.40
N ASP A 64 8.63 -8.87 6.25
CA ASP A 64 9.44 -9.76 7.06
C ASP A 64 9.69 -9.10 8.41
N MET A 65 8.93 -9.52 9.42
CA MET A 65 9.03 -8.99 10.78
C MET A 65 10.42 -9.22 11.41
N ASN A 66 11.21 -10.14 10.85
CA ASN A 66 12.56 -10.43 11.31
C ASN A 66 13.59 -9.35 10.93
N LEU A 67 13.24 -8.45 10.00
CA LEU A 67 14.13 -7.37 9.56
C LEU A 67 13.87 -6.04 10.28
N ILE A 68 12.85 -6.01 11.16
CA ILE A 68 12.42 -4.81 11.87
C ILE A 68 12.61 -5.04 13.37
N ASP A 69 13.77 -4.62 13.87
CA ASP A 69 14.05 -4.61 15.29
C ASP A 69 13.49 -3.33 15.92
N THR A 70 12.71 -3.46 16.99
CA THR A 70 12.09 -2.33 17.70
C THR A 70 12.24 -2.51 19.21
N ASP A 71 12.80 -1.50 19.88
CA ASP A 71 12.95 -1.49 21.34
C ASP A 71 11.65 -1.12 22.08
N ALA A 72 10.74 -0.42 21.39
CA ALA A 72 9.44 -0.03 21.90
C ALA A 72 8.40 -1.15 21.68
N LYS A 73 7.98 -1.81 22.76
CA LYS A 73 6.87 -2.77 22.75
C LYS A 73 5.57 -2.09 23.16
N LEU A 74 4.49 -2.43 22.47
CA LEU A 74 3.14 -1.94 22.76
C LEU A 74 2.71 -2.38 24.17
N GLN A 75 2.48 -1.43 25.07
CA GLN A 75 1.92 -1.70 26.39
C GLN A 75 0.39 -1.66 26.31
N PRO A 76 -0.34 -2.72 26.66
CA PRO A 76 -1.77 -2.83 26.40
C PRO A 76 -2.58 -2.01 27.42
N ALA A 77 -2.63 -0.70 27.23
CA ALA A 77 -3.54 0.19 27.95
C ALA A 77 -4.79 0.46 27.10
N LYS A 78 -5.73 -0.49 27.13
CA LYS A 78 -7.18 -0.23 26.95
C LYS A 78 -7.61 0.28 25.55
N LYS A 79 -7.40 -0.55 24.52
CA LYS A 79 -8.33 -0.86 23.39
C LYS A 79 -7.53 -1.55 22.27
N GLU A 80 -7.25 -2.83 22.43
CA GLU A 80 -6.59 -3.61 21.37
C GLU A 80 -7.40 -4.87 21.09
N ALA A 81 -8.39 -4.70 20.23
CA ALA A 81 -8.87 -5.75 19.34
C ALA A 81 -9.20 -5.08 18.00
N PRO A 82 -8.72 -5.56 16.84
CA PRO A 82 -8.01 -6.82 16.60
C PRO A 82 -6.72 -6.66 15.76
N VAL A 83 -5.54 -6.59 16.39
CA VAL A 83 -4.28 -6.86 15.67
C VAL A 83 -4.12 -8.37 15.39
N SER A 84 -4.80 -9.22 16.16
CA SER A 84 -4.73 -10.69 16.05
C SER A 84 -5.86 -11.36 15.24
N VAL A 85 -6.98 -10.70 14.95
CA VAL A 85 -8.13 -11.36 14.28
C VAL A 85 -8.02 -11.36 12.74
N ALA A 86 -7.10 -10.58 12.15
CA ALA A 86 -6.89 -10.54 10.70
C ALA A 86 -5.62 -11.31 10.23
N ALA A 87 -4.99 -12.08 11.12
CA ALA A 87 -3.81 -12.90 10.80
C ALA A 87 -4.15 -14.36 10.42
N ASN A 88 -5.45 -14.70 10.28
CA ASN A 88 -5.87 -16.06 9.96
C ASN A 88 -6.28 -16.17 8.50
N ASN A 89 -5.49 -16.98 7.78
CA ASN A 89 -5.73 -17.60 6.48
C ASN A 89 -5.32 -16.81 5.23
N ALA A 90 -4.07 -17.00 4.81
CA ALA A 90 -3.77 -17.57 3.48
C ALA A 90 -2.25 -17.73 3.29
N THR A 91 -1.70 -18.88 3.68
CA THR A 91 -0.68 -19.52 2.87
C THR A 91 -1.42 -20.09 1.65
N PRO A 92 -1.24 -19.59 0.41
CA PRO A 92 -1.62 -20.38 -0.75
C PRO A 92 -0.73 -21.64 -0.77
N PRO A 93 -1.27 -22.83 -1.08
CA PRO A 93 -0.46 -24.02 -1.21
C PRO A 93 0.61 -23.79 -2.28
N VAL A 94 1.85 -24.13 -1.93
CA VAL A 94 2.94 -24.30 -2.89
C VAL A 94 2.47 -25.30 -3.94
N ALA A 95 2.13 -24.82 -5.14
CA ALA A 95 2.10 -25.68 -6.30
C ALA A 95 3.56 -25.87 -6.73
N GLU A 96 4.20 -26.90 -6.17
CA GLU A 96 5.43 -27.44 -6.73
C GLU A 96 5.18 -27.79 -8.21
N PRO A 97 6.10 -27.46 -9.14
CA PRO A 97 6.05 -28.06 -10.46
C PRO A 97 6.44 -29.54 -10.28
N VAL A 98 5.43 -30.42 -10.28
CA VAL A 98 5.65 -31.86 -10.39
C VAL A 98 6.27 -32.13 -11.76
N ALA A 99 7.59 -32.26 -11.77
CA ALA A 99 8.29 -32.96 -12.82
C ALA A 99 7.84 -34.44 -12.80
N ALA A 100 7.21 -34.90 -13.88
CA ALA A 100 7.10 -36.31 -14.18
C ALA A 100 6.86 -36.56 -15.67
N LYS A 101 7.97 -36.94 -16.31
CA LYS A 101 8.12 -37.80 -17.49
C LYS A 101 7.87 -37.24 -18.90
#